data_AF-A0A0N8KGT5-F1
#
_entry.id   AF-A0A0N8KGT5-F1
#
_cell.length_a   1.000
_cell.length_b   1.000
_cell.length_c   1.000
_cell.angle_alpha   90.00
_cell.angle_beta   90.00
_cell.angle_gamma   90.00
#
_symmetry.space_group_name_H-M   'P 1'
#
loop_
_entity.id
_entity.type
_entity.pdbx_description
1 polymer ?
#
loop_
_entity_poly.entity_id
_entity_poly.type
_entity_poly.pdbx_seq_one_letter_code
_entity_poly.pdbx_strand_id
1 'polypeptide(L)'
;MHRALTFAALAALVACVPVAVPDRGAPPQAPPPAVEVTLSVQPPESASDRCFARDDAPAPRALVPDPSGTPALWFEIPCDAETDPALISALQRALAARGLLDGPVTGTLDTQTRVAIARYQTPLRLRSEVLSLTAAQELGLAIWVPERGAGN
;
A
#
# COMPACT_ATOMS: atom_id res chain seq x y z
N MET A 1 6.60 48.63 -66.44
CA MET A 1 6.27 47.18 -66.42
C MET A 1 7.19 46.50 -65.41
N HIS A 2 6.58 45.64 -64.56
CA HIS A 2 7.15 44.64 -63.63
C HIS A 2 7.97 45.09 -62.40
N ARG A 3 7.28 45.03 -61.24
CA ARG A 3 7.77 45.08 -59.86
C ARG A 3 8.50 43.77 -59.53
N ALA A 4 9.72 43.84 -59.00
CA ALA A 4 10.43 42.66 -58.47
C ALA A 4 9.88 42.32 -57.07
N LEU A 5 9.34 41.10 -56.93
CA LEU A 5 8.76 40.56 -55.72
C LEU A 5 9.84 40.02 -54.77
N THR A 6 9.76 40.47 -53.53
CA THR A 6 10.43 39.97 -52.32
C THR A 6 10.01 38.55 -51.98
N PHE A 7 10.96 37.65 -51.71
CA PHE A 7 10.70 36.38 -51.01
C PHE A 7 11.33 36.40 -49.62
N ALA A 8 10.49 36.64 -48.61
CA ALA A 8 10.83 36.39 -47.21
C ALA A 8 10.66 34.88 -46.93
N ALA A 9 11.75 34.20 -46.62
CA ALA A 9 11.73 32.78 -46.27
C ALA A 9 11.24 32.61 -44.83
N LEU A 10 10.01 32.10 -44.66
CA LEU A 10 9.51 31.60 -43.38
C LEU A 10 10.04 30.18 -43.15
N ALA A 11 10.96 30.00 -42.21
CA ALA A 11 11.36 28.69 -41.71
C ALA A 11 10.34 28.21 -40.66
N ALA A 12 9.53 27.22 -41.01
CA ALA A 12 8.59 26.59 -40.09
C ALA A 12 9.30 25.51 -39.25
N LEU A 13 9.52 25.78 -37.96
CA LEU A 13 9.92 24.79 -36.96
C LEU A 13 8.74 23.85 -36.68
N VAL A 14 8.77 22.65 -37.26
CA VAL A 14 7.83 21.57 -36.95
C VAL A 14 8.27 20.94 -35.63
N ALA A 15 7.62 21.33 -34.53
CA ALA A 15 7.79 20.67 -33.23
C ALA A 15 6.97 19.37 -33.21
N CYS A 16 7.64 18.23 -32.99
CA CYS A 16 6.97 16.98 -32.64
C CYS A 16 6.39 17.10 -31.23
N VAL A 17 5.12 17.50 -31.11
CA VAL A 17 4.37 17.31 -29.87
C VAL A 17 3.88 15.86 -29.87
N PRO A 18 4.28 15.01 -28.91
CA PRO A 18 3.68 13.69 -28.76
C PRO A 18 2.21 13.88 -28.38
N VAL A 19 1.31 13.59 -29.32
CA VAL A 19 -0.12 13.52 -29.03
C VAL A 19 -0.34 12.36 -28.07
N ALA A 20 -0.67 12.66 -26.81
CA ALA A 20 -1.10 11.65 -25.86
C ALA A 20 -2.46 11.12 -26.35
N VAL A 21 -2.44 9.99 -27.05
CA VAL A 21 -3.67 9.28 -27.44
C VAL A 21 -4.25 8.68 -26.16
N PRO A 22 -5.45 9.09 -25.70
CA PRO A 22 -6.08 8.44 -24.56
C PRO A 22 -6.31 6.97 -24.93
N ASP A 23 -5.70 6.07 -24.16
CA ASP A 23 -5.82 4.64 -24.36
C ASP A 23 -7.24 4.20 -24.02
N ARG A 24 -8.11 4.13 -25.04
CA ARG A 24 -9.50 3.69 -24.91
C ARG A 24 -9.63 2.20 -24.58
N GLY A 25 -8.52 1.46 -24.56
CA GLY A 25 -8.45 0.04 -24.24
C GLY A 25 -7.96 -0.26 -22.83
N ALA A 26 -7.53 0.74 -22.05
CA ALA A 26 -7.17 0.53 -20.65
C ALA A 26 -8.43 0.04 -19.90
N PRO A 27 -8.44 -1.18 -19.34
CA PRO A 27 -9.53 -1.60 -18.48
C PRO A 27 -9.72 -0.54 -17.38
N PRO A 28 -10.96 -0.30 -16.91
CA PRO A 28 -11.16 0.57 -15.77
C PRO A 28 -10.20 0.12 -14.67
N GLN A 29 -9.34 1.03 -14.20
CA GLN A 29 -8.42 0.71 -13.12
C GLN A 29 -9.26 0.10 -12.00
N ALA A 30 -8.98 -1.16 -11.65
CA ALA A 30 -9.63 -1.79 -10.52
C ALA A 30 -9.47 -0.85 -9.32
N PRO A 31 -10.51 -0.65 -8.49
CA PRO A 31 -10.35 0.14 -7.29
C PRO A 31 -9.14 -0.41 -6.51
N PRO A 32 -8.32 0.47 -5.89
CA PRO A 32 -7.19 0.01 -5.09
C PRO A 32 -7.69 -1.01 -4.07
N PRO A 33 -6.90 -2.05 -3.77
CA PRO A 33 -7.31 -3.06 -2.81
C PRO A 33 -7.62 -2.38 -1.48
N ALA A 34 -8.81 -2.60 -0.95
CA ALA A 34 -9.16 -2.15 0.40
C ALA A 34 -8.74 -3.24 1.39
N VAL A 35 -8.24 -2.83 2.56
CA VAL A 35 -8.01 -3.79 3.64
C VAL A 35 -9.36 -4.36 4.08
N GLU A 36 -9.48 -5.68 4.05
CA GLU A 36 -10.64 -6.38 4.58
C GLU A 36 -10.62 -6.35 6.11
N VAL A 37 -11.74 -5.96 6.70
CA VAL A 37 -11.90 -5.84 8.15
C VAL A 37 -13.14 -6.61 8.62
N THR A 38 -13.04 -7.26 9.78
CA THR A 38 -14.14 -7.99 10.41
C THR A 38 -14.44 -7.41 11.78
N LEU A 39 -15.70 -7.02 12.03
CA LEU A 39 -16.15 -6.55 13.34
C LEU A 39 -16.43 -7.75 14.27
N SER A 40 -15.63 -7.92 15.30
CA SER A 40 -15.78 -9.03 16.26
C SER A 40 -15.05 -8.77 17.58
N VAL A 41 -15.37 -9.56 18.60
CA VAL A 41 -14.75 -9.45 19.94
C VAL A 41 -13.37 -10.10 19.98
N GLN A 42 -13.16 -11.14 19.17
CA GLN A 42 -11.94 -11.94 19.10
C GLN A 42 -11.47 -12.03 17.64
N PRO A 43 -10.20 -12.37 17.37
CA PRO A 43 -9.76 -12.69 16.01
C PRO A 43 -10.67 -13.74 15.36
N PRO A 44 -10.83 -13.71 14.02
CA PRO A 44 -11.58 -14.74 13.30
C PRO A 44 -11.11 -16.16 13.66
N GLU A 45 -12.05 -17.09 13.92
CA GLU A 45 -11.75 -18.43 14.47
C GLU A 45 -10.96 -19.35 13.52
N SER A 46 -10.90 -19.05 12.21
CA SER A 46 -10.21 -19.86 11.19
C SER A 46 -8.68 -19.70 11.16
N ALA A 47 -8.07 -19.29 12.27
CA ALA A 47 -6.79 -18.59 12.30
C ALA A 47 -5.59 -19.38 12.87
N SER A 48 -5.48 -20.70 12.69
CA SER A 48 -4.23 -21.37 13.13
C SER A 48 -2.99 -20.86 12.37
N ASP A 49 -3.17 -20.52 11.09
CA ASP A 49 -2.06 -20.20 10.17
C ASP A 49 -2.10 -18.72 9.71
N ARG A 50 -3.00 -17.91 10.30
CA ARG A 50 -3.24 -16.51 9.92
C ARG A 50 -3.10 -15.62 11.15
N CYS A 51 -2.45 -14.49 10.98
CA CYS A 51 -2.23 -13.53 12.07
C CYS A 51 -3.11 -12.30 11.88
N PHE A 52 -3.64 -11.77 12.98
CA PHE A 52 -4.59 -10.66 12.97
C PHE A 52 -4.19 -9.56 13.95
N ALA A 53 -4.61 -8.33 13.63
CA ALA A 53 -4.48 -7.16 14.49
C ALA A 53 -5.83 -6.43 14.64
N ARG A 54 -6.01 -5.73 15.77
CA ARG A 54 -7.12 -4.78 15.98
C ARG A 54 -6.77 -3.41 15.42
N ASP A 55 -7.73 -2.73 14.81
CA ASP A 55 -7.58 -1.39 14.22
C ASP A 55 -7.32 -0.27 15.24
N ASP A 56 -7.87 -0.42 16.43
CA ASP A 56 -7.81 0.53 17.55
C ASP A 56 -6.59 0.32 18.48
N ALA A 57 -5.81 -0.76 18.28
CA ALA A 57 -4.70 -1.10 19.14
C ALA A 57 -3.41 -0.34 18.74
N PRO A 58 -2.80 0.44 19.64
CA PRO A 58 -1.46 0.96 19.40
C PRO A 58 -0.48 -0.21 19.42
N ALA A 59 0.41 -0.25 18.44
CA ALA A 59 1.44 -1.27 18.43
C ALA A 59 2.42 -1.09 19.61
N PRO A 60 2.96 -2.18 20.19
CA PRO A 60 2.93 -3.57 19.75
C PRO A 60 1.83 -4.43 20.38
N ARG A 61 0.63 -3.88 20.68
CA ARG A 61 -0.45 -4.63 21.36
C ARG A 61 -1.42 -5.37 20.43
N ALA A 62 -1.02 -5.67 19.19
CA ALA A 62 -1.90 -6.26 18.19
C ALA A 62 -2.35 -7.71 18.47
N LEU A 63 -1.75 -8.41 19.45
CA LEU A 63 -1.88 -9.86 19.59
C LEU A 63 -2.75 -10.34 20.78
N VAL A 64 -3.40 -9.44 21.53
CA VAL A 64 -4.17 -9.84 22.72
C VAL A 64 -5.67 -9.60 22.50
N PRO A 65 -6.54 -10.61 22.70
CA PRO A 65 -7.99 -10.42 22.75
C PRO A 65 -8.36 -9.34 23.78
N ASP A 66 -9.33 -8.48 23.45
CA ASP A 66 -9.78 -7.45 24.37
C ASP A 66 -10.43 -8.09 25.61
N PRO A 67 -9.87 -7.93 26.83
CA PRO A 67 -10.44 -8.53 28.04
C PRO A 67 -11.80 -7.93 28.42
N SER A 68 -12.15 -6.77 27.88
CA SER A 68 -13.44 -6.11 28.12
C SER A 68 -14.59 -6.71 27.31
N GLY A 69 -14.29 -7.54 26.31
CA GLY A 69 -15.29 -8.10 25.39
C GLY A 69 -15.83 -7.08 24.38
N THR A 70 -15.18 -5.92 24.21
CA THR A 70 -15.61 -4.90 23.26
C THR A 70 -15.25 -5.31 21.83
N PRO A 71 -16.21 -5.31 20.89
CA PRO A 71 -15.91 -5.61 19.50
C PRO A 71 -15.04 -4.50 18.87
N ALA A 72 -14.12 -4.89 18.01
CA ALA A 72 -13.31 -3.99 17.19
C ALA A 72 -13.17 -4.54 15.76
N LEU A 73 -12.58 -3.74 14.88
CA LEU A 73 -12.26 -4.20 13.54
C LEU A 73 -10.94 -4.96 13.57
N TRP A 74 -10.99 -6.20 13.09
CA TRP A 74 -9.83 -7.08 12.93
C TRP A 74 -9.43 -7.16 11.46
N PHE A 75 -8.13 -7.15 11.20
CA PHE A 75 -7.55 -7.32 9.87
C PHE A 75 -6.33 -8.21 9.93
N GLU A 76 -5.99 -8.84 8.81
CA GLU A 76 -4.82 -9.71 8.71
C GLU A 76 -3.52 -8.94 8.65
N ILE A 77 -2.47 -9.54 9.20
CA ILE A 77 -1.10 -9.03 9.21
C ILE A 77 -0.13 -10.14 8.83
N PRO A 78 1.08 -9.83 8.32
CA PRO A 78 2.17 -10.79 8.30
C PRO A 78 2.52 -11.17 9.75
N CYS A 79 2.61 -12.47 10.04
CA CYS A 79 2.82 -12.97 11.41
C CYS A 79 4.07 -12.40 12.10
N ASP A 80 5.15 -12.19 11.34
CA ASP A 80 6.42 -11.68 11.85
C ASP A 80 6.64 -10.18 11.58
N ALA A 81 5.58 -9.44 11.20
CA ALA A 81 5.66 -8.04 10.78
C ALA A 81 6.33 -7.10 11.81
N GLU A 82 6.25 -7.44 13.09
CA GLU A 82 6.81 -6.62 14.17
C GLU A 82 8.08 -7.20 14.81
N THR A 83 8.41 -8.46 14.53
CA THR A 83 9.46 -9.22 15.21
C THR A 83 10.65 -9.56 14.32
N ASP A 84 10.49 -9.58 13.00
CA ASP A 84 11.58 -9.86 12.05
C ASP A 84 12.27 -8.57 11.58
N PRO A 85 13.53 -8.30 12.00
CA PRO A 85 14.28 -7.13 11.55
C PRO A 85 14.52 -7.08 10.05
N ALA A 86 14.59 -8.23 9.36
CA ALA A 86 14.79 -8.29 7.92
C ALA A 86 13.54 -7.80 7.17
N LEU A 87 12.35 -8.26 7.60
CA LEU A 87 11.07 -7.76 7.11
C LEU A 87 10.89 -6.27 7.42
N ILE A 88 11.22 -5.82 8.64
CA ILE A 88 11.14 -4.39 9.00
C ILE A 88 12.09 -3.55 8.12
N SER A 89 13.30 -4.05 7.85
CA SER A 89 14.25 -3.35 6.97
C SER A 89 13.72 -3.26 5.53
N ALA A 90 13.05 -4.30 5.04
CA ALA A 90 12.42 -4.30 3.73
C ALA A 90 11.23 -3.33 3.67
N LEU A 91 10.41 -3.29 4.71
CA LEU A 91 9.33 -2.33 4.88
C LEU A 91 9.84 -0.88 4.84
N GLN A 92 10.88 -0.58 5.63
CA GLN A 92 11.47 0.76 5.68
C GLN A 92 11.98 1.20 4.29
N ARG A 93 12.63 0.31 3.53
CA ARG A 93 13.04 0.60 2.15
C ARG A 93 11.84 0.86 1.24
N ALA A 94 10.79 0.05 1.34
CA ALA A 94 9.61 0.17 0.50
C ALA A 94 8.84 1.47 0.76
N LEU A 95 8.77 1.91 2.03
CA LEU A 95 8.18 3.18 2.44
C LEU A 95 9.04 4.38 2.01
N ALA A 96 10.37 4.29 2.15
CA ALA A 96 11.29 5.34 1.73
C ALA A 96 11.26 5.55 0.20
N ALA A 97 11.20 4.48 -0.58
CA ALA A 97 11.06 4.54 -2.04
C ALA A 97 9.78 5.26 -2.50
N ARG A 98 8.77 5.36 -1.62
CA ARG A 98 7.50 6.05 -1.85
C ARG A 98 7.46 7.45 -1.21
N GLY A 99 8.56 7.91 -0.61
CA GLY A 99 8.64 9.20 0.07
C GLY A 99 7.82 9.27 1.37
N LEU A 100 7.51 8.13 1.99
CA LEU A 100 6.72 8.07 3.23
C LEU A 100 7.58 7.97 4.49
N LEU A 101 8.85 7.59 4.34
CA LEU A 101 9.81 7.44 5.41
C LEU A 101 11.14 8.06 4.99
N ASP A 102 11.72 8.88 5.86
CA ASP A 102 13.03 9.49 5.69
C ASP A 102 14.01 8.91 6.71
N GLY A 103 15.30 8.88 6.36
CA GLY A 103 16.35 8.42 7.28
C GLY A 103 16.85 7.00 7.01
N PRO A 104 17.67 6.46 7.93
CA PRO A 104 18.33 5.17 7.73
C PRO A 104 17.36 3.99 7.88
N VAL A 105 17.67 2.89 7.19
CA VAL A 105 17.02 1.60 7.43
C VAL A 105 17.64 0.98 8.67
N THR A 106 16.87 0.88 9.75
CA THR A 106 17.32 0.44 11.08
C THR A 106 16.93 -1.00 11.40
N GLY A 107 15.96 -1.58 10.66
CA GLY A 107 15.37 -2.88 10.99
C GLY A 107 14.59 -2.87 12.32
N THR A 108 14.34 -1.68 12.88
CA THR A 108 13.60 -1.50 14.13
C THR A 108 12.28 -0.80 13.84
N LEU A 109 11.18 -1.34 14.36
CA LEU A 109 9.83 -0.80 14.13
C LEU A 109 9.55 0.40 15.06
N ASP A 110 10.20 1.52 14.76
CA ASP A 110 10.12 2.77 15.52
C ASP A 110 8.87 3.62 15.20
N THR A 111 8.66 4.69 15.96
CA THR A 111 7.51 5.60 15.79
C THR A 111 7.43 6.18 14.39
N GLN A 112 8.57 6.53 13.77
CA GLN A 112 8.58 7.12 12.43
C GLN A 112 8.10 6.09 11.39
N THR A 113 8.57 4.85 11.50
CA THR A 113 8.14 3.73 10.67
C THR A 113 6.64 3.46 10.85
N ARG A 114 6.15 3.46 12.09
CA ARG A 114 4.71 3.28 12.42
C ARG A 114 3.80 4.35 11.82
N VAL A 115 4.21 5.61 11.91
CA VAL A 115 3.48 6.72 11.25
C VAL A 115 3.49 6.57 9.74
N ALA A 116 4.62 6.14 9.15
CA ALA A 116 4.73 5.90 7.72
C ALA A 116 3.81 4.74 7.26
N ILE A 117 3.67 3.67 8.06
CA ILE A 117 2.69 2.60 7.84
C ILE A 117 1.27 3.17 7.80
N ALA A 118 0.84 3.90 8.84
CA ALA A 118 -0.51 4.46 8.90
C ALA A 118 -0.83 5.38 7.70
N ARG A 119 0.16 6.18 7.25
CA ARG A 119 0.03 7.01 6.05
C ARG A 119 -0.11 6.18 4.78
N TYR A 120 0.71 5.15 4.62
CA TYR A 120 0.63 4.24 3.47
C TYR A 120 -0.73 3.54 3.37
N GLN A 121 -1.31 3.17 4.51
CA GLN A 121 -2.57 2.41 4.57
C GLN A 121 -3.83 3.28 4.42
N THR A 122 -3.71 4.61 4.57
CA THR A 122 -4.85 5.53 4.46
C THR A 122 -5.64 5.38 3.14
N PRO A 123 -5.00 5.34 1.95
CA PRO A 123 -5.73 5.07 0.70
C PRO A 123 -6.34 3.66 0.64
N LEU A 124 -5.83 2.69 1.41
CA LEU A 124 -6.36 1.33 1.55
C LEU A 124 -7.52 1.25 2.57
N ARG A 125 -8.00 2.42 3.06
CA ARG A 125 -9.07 2.58 4.06
C ARG A 125 -8.74 2.07 5.47
N LEU A 126 -7.44 2.03 5.82
CA LEU A 126 -6.98 1.67 7.16
C LEU A 126 -6.01 2.74 7.69
N ARG A 127 -6.14 3.14 8.96
CA ARG A 127 -5.25 4.12 9.61
C ARG A 127 -4.47 3.53 10.79
N SER A 128 -4.30 2.21 10.81
CA SER A 128 -3.52 1.50 11.82
C SER A 128 -2.02 1.70 11.62
N GLU A 129 -1.28 1.72 12.72
CA GLU A 129 0.19 1.69 12.75
C GLU A 129 0.77 0.28 12.55
N VAL A 130 -0.07 -0.74 12.52
CA VAL A 130 0.29 -2.12 12.25
C VAL A 130 0.17 -2.39 10.75
N LEU A 131 1.17 -3.07 10.18
CA LEU A 131 1.20 -3.42 8.76
C LEU A 131 0.18 -4.52 8.45
N SER A 132 -0.88 -4.18 7.70
CA SER A 132 -1.84 -5.14 7.16
C SER A 132 -1.20 -6.05 6.11
N LEU A 133 -1.73 -7.26 5.97
CA LEU A 133 -1.31 -8.22 4.95
C LEU A 133 -1.54 -7.66 3.54
N THR A 134 -2.67 -6.98 3.31
CA THR A 134 -2.94 -6.28 2.05
C THR A 134 -1.87 -5.24 1.73
N ALA A 135 -1.50 -4.39 2.70
CA ALA A 135 -0.42 -3.41 2.51
C ALA A 135 0.94 -4.09 2.27
N ALA A 136 1.23 -5.18 2.98
CA ALA A 136 2.46 -5.95 2.79
C ALA A 136 2.55 -6.53 1.37
N GLN A 137 1.44 -7.04 0.82
CA GLN A 137 1.36 -7.53 -0.56
C GLN A 137 1.59 -6.39 -1.57
N GLU A 138 0.94 -5.24 -1.39
CA GLU A 138 1.10 -4.06 -2.26
C GLU A 138 2.53 -3.47 -2.21
N LEU A 139 3.24 -3.68 -1.10
CA LEU A 139 4.65 -3.31 -0.95
C LEU A 139 5.61 -4.40 -1.48
N GLY A 140 5.12 -5.58 -1.87
CA GLY A 140 5.92 -6.72 -2.30
C GLY A 140 6.66 -7.44 -1.16
N LEU A 141 6.17 -7.31 0.07
CA LEU A 141 6.75 -7.89 1.30
C LEU A 141 6.09 -9.22 1.68
N ALA A 142 4.93 -9.52 1.12
CA ALA A 142 4.20 -10.76 1.32
C ALA A 142 3.73 -11.30 -0.04
N ILE A 143 3.70 -12.63 -0.16
CA ILE A 143 3.19 -13.30 -1.35
C ILE A 143 1.66 -13.28 -1.28
N TRP A 144 1.01 -12.94 -2.40
CA TRP A 144 -0.41 -13.20 -2.58
C TRP A 144 -0.62 -14.69 -2.88
N VAL A 145 -1.30 -15.39 -1.96
CA VAL A 145 -1.77 -16.74 -2.21
C VAL A 145 -3.29 -16.65 -2.27
N PRO A 146 -3.94 -16.88 -3.42
CA PRO A 146 -5.38 -16.97 -3.46
C PRO A 146 -5.81 -18.15 -2.59
N GLU A 147 -6.90 -17.99 -1.87
CA GLU A 147 -7.60 -19.12 -1.26
C GLU A 147 -7.81 -20.18 -2.35
N ARG A 148 -7.06 -21.29 -2.29
CA ARG A 148 -7.30 -22.42 -3.17
C ARG A 148 -8.71 -22.88 -2.82
N GLY A 149 -9.65 -22.59 -3.71
CA GLY A 149 -11.09 -22.75 -3.47
C GLY A 149 -11.36 -24.02 -2.68
N ALA A 150 -12.05 -23.85 -1.56
CA ALA A 150 -12.63 -24.94 -0.79
C ALA A 150 -13.63 -25.68 -1.69
N GLY A 151 -13.10 -26.57 -2.52
CA GLY A 151 -13.87 -27.57 -3.24
C GLY A 151 -14.14 -28.72 -2.30
N ASN A 152 -15.30 -28.68 -1.65
CA ASN A 152 -16.08 -29.87 -1.33
C ASN A 152 -17.56 -29.50 -1.26
#